data_AF-A0A814ME41-F1
#
_entry.id   AF-A0A814ME41-F1
#
_cell.length_a   1.000
_cell.length_b   1.000
_cell.length_c   1.000
_cell.angle_alpha   90.00
_cell.angle_beta   90.00
_cell.angle_gamma   90.00
#
_symmetry.space_group_name_H-M   'P 1'
#
loop_
_entity.id
_entity.type
_entity.pdbx_description
1 polymer ?
#
loop_
_entity_poly.entity_id
_entity_poly.type
_entity_poly.pdbx_seq_one_letter_code
_entity_poly.pdbx_strand_id
1 'polypeptide(L)'
;MKIYLHYISFILFYYFGDCVQPYFPSQLLFFANDATLYAIDEVNQRAYISASYSIKQSETAYALKNFPYATPGSPQSKYYVQLLEGFPNIGCIYGTYWKYGGSTFNAFPSHWNNGTSFEIKNFMNFQYEMIYSNDSSVYEDYWYSKELCHPEGPKDVPCEEIFFRKNTDIPVRSTQVIETPWEVRQYTRTYLVISVGKPDDKYFDSIPKDWARTCRDVMLGISYNPQSTKIDLNKNVKFQVWLPSPPHQIDGNDTVQIRWKADECADCFTWTPKQLYFNEKNFHIKQILTITRVKNGPQTSLIPTFIGGGFDNIPVKNYTIIIE
;
A
#
# COMPACT_ATOMS: atom_id res chain seq x y z
N MET A 1 -17.61 11.75 -55.19
CA MET A 1 -17.96 11.64 -53.75
C MET A 1 -17.03 10.69 -52.96
N LYS A 2 -16.54 9.57 -53.50
CA LYS A 2 -15.61 8.66 -52.78
C LYS A 2 -14.21 9.24 -52.48
N ILE A 3 -13.69 10.12 -53.34
CA ILE A 3 -12.34 10.72 -53.17
C ILE A 3 -12.29 11.71 -52.00
N TYR A 4 -13.34 12.52 -51.80
CA TYR A 4 -13.40 13.48 -50.69
C TYR A 4 -13.50 12.80 -49.32
N LEU A 5 -14.13 11.63 -49.23
CA LEU A 5 -14.21 10.87 -47.97
C LEU A 5 -12.84 10.33 -47.54
N HIS A 6 -11.97 9.95 -48.49
CA HIS A 6 -10.61 9.54 -48.21
C HIS A 6 -9.72 10.72 -47.79
N TYR A 7 -9.87 11.90 -48.41
CA TYR A 7 -9.16 13.10 -47.96
C TYR A 7 -9.59 13.55 -46.56
N ILE A 8 -10.88 13.53 -46.24
CA ILE A 8 -11.37 13.87 -44.90
C ILE A 8 -10.88 12.84 -43.86
N SER A 9 -10.87 11.55 -44.19
CA SER A 9 -10.30 10.52 -43.32
C SER A 9 -8.80 10.70 -43.13
N PHE A 10 -8.03 11.04 -44.17
CA PHE A 10 -6.58 11.26 -44.09
C PHE A 10 -6.24 12.53 -43.29
N ILE A 11 -7.03 13.59 -43.42
CA ILE A 11 -6.89 14.83 -42.64
C ILE A 11 -7.25 14.59 -41.17
N LEU A 12 -8.30 13.79 -40.88
CA LEU A 12 -8.63 13.39 -39.52
C LEU A 12 -7.52 12.54 -38.89
N PHE A 13 -6.94 11.57 -39.61
CA PHE A 13 -5.80 10.79 -39.11
C PHE A 13 -4.53 11.63 -38.89
N TYR A 14 -4.30 12.69 -39.68
CA TYR A 14 -3.20 13.62 -39.46
C TYR A 14 -3.44 14.56 -38.28
N TYR A 15 -4.67 15.03 -38.06
CA TYR A 15 -4.98 15.93 -36.94
C TYR A 15 -4.99 15.25 -35.57
N PHE A 16 -5.19 13.93 -35.51
CA PHE A 16 -5.08 13.13 -34.28
C PHE A 16 -3.68 12.56 -34.04
N GLY A 17 -2.67 12.95 -34.83
CA GLY A 17 -1.29 12.46 -34.73
C GLY A 17 -0.49 12.97 -33.54
N ASP A 18 -0.94 14.05 -32.87
CA ASP A 18 -0.09 14.79 -31.92
C ASP A 18 -0.36 14.50 -30.43
N CYS A 19 -1.43 13.76 -30.13
CA CYS A 19 -1.85 13.44 -28.76
C CYS A 19 -1.72 11.95 -28.47
N VAL A 20 -0.48 11.47 -28.33
CA VAL A 20 -0.21 10.10 -27.85
C VAL A 20 0.30 10.19 -26.42
N GLN A 21 -0.39 9.50 -25.50
CA GLN A 21 0.05 9.41 -24.13
C GLN A 21 1.41 8.68 -24.06
N PRO A 22 2.46 9.31 -23.53
CA PRO A 22 3.75 8.67 -23.36
C PRO A 22 3.64 7.52 -22.36
N TYR A 23 4.35 6.43 -22.63
CA TYR A 23 4.21 5.19 -21.89
C TYR A 23 5.59 4.62 -21.55
N PHE A 24 5.88 4.46 -20.25
CA PHE A 24 7.09 3.76 -19.82
C PHE A 24 7.09 2.31 -20.32
N PRO A 25 8.25 1.69 -20.57
CA PRO A 25 8.30 0.28 -20.91
C PRO A 25 7.62 -0.57 -19.83
N SER A 26 6.77 -1.51 -20.25
CA SER A 26 5.97 -2.36 -19.34
C SER A 26 6.82 -3.31 -18.49
N GLN A 27 8.07 -3.54 -18.91
CA GLN A 27 9.07 -4.30 -18.18
C GLN A 27 10.38 -3.52 -18.15
N LEU A 28 10.85 -3.20 -16.94
CA LEU A 28 11.88 -2.18 -16.76
C LEU A 28 12.61 -2.36 -15.42
N LEU A 29 13.92 -2.14 -15.43
CA LEU A 29 14.77 -2.00 -14.25
C LEU A 29 15.46 -0.63 -14.30
N PHE A 30 15.30 0.18 -13.26
CA PHE A 30 15.81 1.55 -13.25
C PHE A 30 15.99 2.11 -11.84
N PHE A 31 16.85 3.11 -11.70
CA PHE A 31 16.87 3.99 -10.54
C PHE A 31 16.03 5.25 -10.78
N ALA A 32 15.30 5.68 -9.76
CA ALA A 32 14.72 7.02 -9.71
C ALA A 32 15.51 7.90 -8.72
N ASN A 33 15.88 9.11 -9.16
CA ASN A 33 16.64 10.09 -8.37
C ASN A 33 17.93 9.51 -7.75
N ASP A 34 18.57 8.56 -8.43
CA ASP A 34 19.79 7.85 -7.99
C ASP A 34 19.73 7.17 -6.60
N ALA A 35 18.55 7.04 -6.01
CA ALA A 35 18.37 6.57 -4.63
C ALA A 35 17.55 5.27 -4.54
N THR A 36 16.56 5.13 -5.42
CA THR A 36 15.57 4.05 -5.32
C THR A 36 15.60 3.19 -6.56
N LEU A 37 15.91 1.91 -6.39
CA LEU A 37 15.85 0.91 -7.44
C LEU A 37 14.41 0.40 -7.59
N TYR A 38 13.93 0.35 -8.83
CA TYR A 38 12.66 -0.24 -9.20
C TYR A 38 12.88 -1.36 -10.20
N ALA A 39 12.24 -2.51 -9.99
CA ALA A 39 12.05 -3.53 -11.02
C ALA A 39 10.55 -3.73 -11.23
N ILE A 40 10.06 -3.43 -12.43
CA ILE A 40 8.65 -3.50 -12.80
C ILE A 40 8.49 -4.54 -13.88
N ASP A 41 7.55 -5.46 -13.66
CA ASP A 41 7.16 -6.48 -14.63
C ASP A 41 5.63 -6.49 -14.70
N GLU A 42 5.08 -5.56 -15.49
CA GLU A 42 3.64 -5.40 -15.68
C GLU A 42 3.01 -6.66 -16.30
N VAL A 43 3.73 -7.33 -17.20
CA VAL A 43 3.24 -8.55 -17.87
C VAL A 43 2.98 -9.67 -16.86
N ASN A 44 3.92 -9.90 -15.92
CA ASN A 44 3.76 -10.93 -14.89
C ASN A 44 3.11 -10.39 -13.60
N GLN A 45 2.70 -9.12 -13.59
CA GLN A 45 2.06 -8.47 -12.46
C GLN A 45 2.86 -8.61 -11.15
N ARG A 46 4.14 -8.23 -11.23
CA ARG A 46 5.04 -8.15 -10.08
C ARG A 46 5.93 -6.90 -10.12
N ALA A 47 6.17 -6.32 -8.95
CA ALA A 47 7.02 -5.15 -8.81
C ALA A 47 7.88 -5.24 -7.54
N TYR A 48 9.06 -4.64 -7.62
CA TYR A 48 10.06 -4.60 -6.56
C TYR A 48 10.59 -3.17 -6.43
N ILE A 49 10.83 -2.76 -5.18
CA ILE A 49 11.48 -1.50 -4.84
C ILE A 49 12.54 -1.77 -3.79
N SER A 50 13.69 -1.12 -3.93
CA SER A 50 14.71 -1.07 -2.89
C SER A 50 15.22 0.36 -2.74
N ALA A 51 15.04 0.93 -1.55
CA ALA A 51 15.56 2.23 -1.18
C ALA A 51 16.62 2.06 -0.08
N SER A 52 17.80 2.62 -0.30
CA SER A 52 18.85 2.65 0.72
C SER A 52 18.90 4.04 1.36
N TYR A 53 18.31 4.18 2.54
CA TYR A 53 18.40 5.43 3.32
C TYR A 53 19.76 5.60 3.98
N SER A 54 20.50 4.51 4.25
CA SER A 54 21.87 4.51 4.77
C SER A 54 22.52 3.12 4.64
N ILE A 55 23.84 3.01 4.87
CA ILE A 55 24.63 1.75 4.87
C ILE A 55 24.04 0.66 5.80
N LYS A 56 23.16 1.02 6.75
CA LYS A 56 22.59 0.09 7.74
C LYS A 56 21.09 -0.17 7.62
N GLN A 57 20.36 0.52 6.74
CA GLN A 57 18.91 0.40 6.61
C GLN A 57 18.50 0.49 5.14
N SER A 58 18.14 -0.66 4.58
CA SER A 58 17.50 -0.79 3.27
C SER A 58 16.03 -1.13 3.47
N GLU A 59 15.14 -0.32 2.91
CA GLU A 59 13.73 -0.67 2.78
C GLU A 59 13.54 -1.42 1.47
N THR A 60 12.91 -2.58 1.54
CA THR A 60 12.60 -3.39 0.37
C THR A 60 11.13 -3.66 0.34
N ALA A 61 10.48 -3.43 -0.79
CA ALA A 61 9.07 -3.76 -0.93
C ALA A 61 8.80 -4.57 -2.20
N TYR A 62 7.77 -5.40 -2.12
CA TYR A 62 7.32 -6.29 -3.18
C TYR A 62 5.82 -6.13 -3.36
N ALA A 63 5.33 -6.15 -4.61
CA ALA A 63 3.91 -6.27 -4.92
C ALA A 63 3.70 -7.36 -5.96
N LEU A 64 2.90 -8.39 -5.63
CA LEU A 64 2.63 -9.52 -6.52
C LEU A 64 1.19 -10.02 -6.36
N LYS A 65 0.58 -10.48 -7.46
CA LYS A 65 -0.74 -11.13 -7.45
C LYS A 65 -0.70 -12.54 -6.85
N ASN A 66 0.29 -13.33 -7.24
CA ASN A 66 0.53 -14.68 -6.75
C ASN A 66 1.74 -14.66 -5.83
N PHE A 67 1.54 -14.20 -4.60
CA PHE A 67 2.66 -14.01 -3.69
C PHE A 67 3.22 -15.37 -3.23
N PRO A 68 4.52 -15.64 -3.42
CA PRO A 68 5.09 -16.95 -3.11
C PRO A 68 5.02 -17.23 -1.61
N TYR A 69 4.92 -18.52 -1.24
CA TYR A 69 4.90 -18.97 0.16
C TYR A 69 3.71 -18.45 1.00
N ALA A 70 2.67 -17.91 0.37
CA ALA A 70 1.43 -17.57 1.06
C ALA A 70 0.78 -18.81 1.68
N THR A 71 0.23 -18.67 2.89
CA THR A 71 -0.50 -19.75 3.58
C THR A 71 -1.70 -20.21 2.73
N PRO A 72 -1.82 -21.51 2.42
CA PRO A 72 -2.95 -22.00 1.65
C PRO A 72 -4.30 -21.64 2.28
N GLY A 73 -5.24 -21.16 1.47
CA GLY A 73 -6.58 -20.77 1.92
C GLY A 73 -6.67 -19.34 2.44
N SER A 74 -5.54 -18.72 2.80
CA SER A 74 -5.51 -17.33 3.26
C SER A 74 -5.79 -16.34 2.10
N PRO A 75 -6.17 -15.09 2.41
CA PRO A 75 -6.36 -14.06 1.39
C PRO A 75 -5.12 -13.83 0.52
N GLN A 76 -3.94 -13.91 1.14
CA GLN A 76 -2.65 -13.71 0.48
C GLN A 76 -2.37 -14.72 -0.64
N SER A 77 -3.00 -15.90 -0.58
CA SER A 77 -2.87 -16.94 -1.62
C SER A 77 -3.72 -16.67 -2.87
N LYS A 78 -4.62 -15.69 -2.83
CA LYS A 78 -5.62 -15.41 -3.90
C LYS A 78 -5.54 -13.99 -4.46
N TYR A 79 -5.08 -13.04 -3.66
CA TYR A 79 -5.13 -11.61 -3.95
C TYR A 79 -3.74 -10.99 -3.95
N TYR A 80 -3.64 -9.76 -4.47
CA TYR A 80 -2.38 -9.02 -4.42
C TYR A 80 -1.95 -8.79 -2.98
N VAL A 81 -0.66 -8.98 -2.77
CA VAL A 81 0.01 -8.66 -1.52
C VAL A 81 1.08 -7.62 -1.81
N GLN A 82 1.11 -6.59 -0.97
CA GLN A 82 2.24 -5.69 -0.86
C GLN A 82 2.99 -6.01 0.44
N LEU A 83 4.25 -6.42 0.32
CA LEU A 83 5.16 -6.72 1.44
C LEU A 83 6.18 -5.58 1.55
N LEU A 84 6.44 -5.11 2.76
CA LEU A 84 7.49 -4.13 3.08
C LEU A 84 8.39 -4.68 4.18
N GLU A 85 9.69 -4.71 3.90
CA GLU A 85 10.75 -5.16 4.78
C GLU A 85 11.71 -4.02 5.12
N GLY A 86 12.32 -4.09 6.30
CA GLY A 86 13.41 -3.19 6.69
C GLY A 86 12.95 -1.83 7.22
N PHE A 87 11.66 -1.66 7.52
CA PHE A 87 11.14 -0.40 8.06
C PHE A 87 11.60 -0.22 9.53
N PRO A 88 12.36 0.84 9.87
CA PRO A 88 12.88 1.03 11.21
C PRO A 88 11.74 1.06 12.24
N ASN A 89 11.90 0.27 13.31
CA ASN A 89 10.94 0.05 14.42
C ASN A 89 9.72 -0.86 14.15
N ILE A 90 9.41 -1.19 12.88
CA ILE A 90 8.23 -2.03 12.56
C ILE A 90 8.66 -3.43 12.07
N GLY A 91 9.89 -3.57 11.56
CA GLY A 91 10.41 -4.83 11.04
C GLY A 91 9.87 -5.10 9.64
N CYS A 92 8.92 -6.03 9.53
CA CYS A 92 8.28 -6.39 8.27
C CYS A 92 6.75 -6.34 8.41
N ILE A 93 6.08 -5.78 7.40
CA ILE A 93 4.61 -5.67 7.32
C ILE A 93 4.11 -6.06 5.94
N TYR A 94 2.87 -6.54 5.87
CA TYR A 94 2.22 -6.77 4.58
C TYR A 94 0.74 -6.43 4.60
N GLY A 95 0.26 -5.93 3.46
CA GLY A 95 -1.15 -5.66 3.19
C GLY A 95 -1.65 -6.55 2.05
N THR A 96 -2.92 -6.96 2.12
CA THR A 96 -3.60 -7.72 1.05
C THR A 96 -4.74 -6.89 0.48
N TYR A 97 -4.84 -6.81 -0.85
CA TYR A 97 -5.86 -6.01 -1.54
C TYR A 97 -7.08 -6.87 -1.86
N TRP A 98 -8.13 -6.76 -1.04
CA TRP A 98 -9.36 -7.55 -1.14
C TRP A 98 -10.54 -6.86 -0.46
N LYS A 99 -11.70 -7.52 -0.36
CA LYS A 99 -12.92 -6.90 0.21
C LYS A 99 -12.76 -6.37 1.64
N TYR A 100 -11.90 -6.98 2.45
CA TYR A 100 -11.73 -6.67 3.87
C TYR A 100 -10.34 -6.09 4.20
N GLY A 101 -9.59 -5.68 3.18
CA GLY A 101 -8.25 -5.15 3.35
C GLY A 101 -7.79 -4.33 2.16
N GLY A 102 -6.63 -3.68 2.28
CA GLY A 102 -6.23 -2.75 1.24
C GLY A 102 -4.99 -1.92 1.52
N SER A 103 -5.04 -0.69 1.02
CA SER A 103 -3.97 0.31 1.05
C SER A 103 -3.79 0.94 2.44
N THR A 104 -3.29 0.18 3.42
CA THR A 104 -2.85 0.73 4.72
C THR A 104 -1.47 1.38 4.66
N PHE A 105 -0.67 0.99 3.68
CA PHE A 105 0.60 1.61 3.32
C PHE A 105 0.81 1.39 1.82
N ASN A 106 1.57 2.26 1.18
CA ASN A 106 1.79 2.18 -0.25
C ASN A 106 3.25 2.51 -0.57
N ALA A 107 4.01 1.50 -1.01
CA ALA A 107 5.39 1.64 -1.45
C ALA A 107 5.50 1.85 -2.97
N PHE A 108 4.42 1.60 -3.71
CA PHE A 108 4.37 1.65 -5.17
C PHE A 108 3.57 2.86 -5.66
N PRO A 109 3.57 3.17 -6.97
CA PRO A 109 2.77 4.29 -7.49
C PRO A 109 1.30 4.21 -7.03
N SER A 110 0.78 5.32 -6.50
CA SER A 110 -0.55 5.34 -5.86
C SER A 110 -1.68 5.03 -6.83
N HIS A 111 -1.54 5.35 -8.11
CA HIS A 111 -2.54 5.05 -9.14
C HIS A 111 -2.64 3.55 -9.47
N TRP A 112 -1.75 2.70 -8.97
CA TRP A 112 -1.86 1.24 -9.11
C TRP A 112 -2.89 0.62 -8.17
N ASN A 113 -3.38 1.37 -7.17
CA ASN A 113 -4.37 0.87 -6.23
C ASN A 113 -5.56 1.83 -6.09
N ASN A 114 -6.72 1.28 -5.73
CA ASN A 114 -7.96 2.04 -5.50
C ASN A 114 -8.55 1.77 -4.10
N GLY A 115 -7.69 1.42 -3.14
CA GLY A 115 -8.08 1.02 -1.80
C GLY A 115 -8.13 -0.50 -1.64
N THR A 116 -9.00 -1.22 -2.36
CA THR A 116 -9.24 -2.66 -2.16
C THR A 116 -8.77 -3.56 -3.29
N SER A 117 -8.33 -2.98 -4.41
CA SER A 117 -7.67 -3.71 -5.50
C SER A 117 -6.33 -3.08 -5.85
N PHE A 118 -5.47 -3.89 -6.46
CA PHE A 118 -4.15 -3.50 -6.93
C PHE A 118 -3.94 -4.07 -8.33
N GLU A 119 -3.34 -3.28 -9.21
CA GLU A 119 -2.97 -3.68 -10.55
C GLU A 119 -1.72 -2.90 -10.95
N ILE A 120 -0.66 -3.63 -11.31
CA ILE A 120 0.56 -3.00 -11.80
C ILE A 120 0.28 -2.53 -13.22
N LYS A 121 0.51 -1.24 -13.44
CA LYS A 121 0.32 -0.54 -14.72
C LYS A 121 1.58 0.25 -15.03
N ASN A 122 1.47 1.13 -16.02
CA ASN A 122 2.52 2.10 -16.31
C ASN A 122 2.99 2.82 -15.04
N PHE A 123 4.32 2.99 -14.94
CA PHE A 123 4.94 3.62 -13.77
C PHE A 123 4.48 5.08 -13.59
N MET A 124 4.20 5.78 -14.69
CA MET A 124 3.66 7.13 -14.68
C MET A 124 2.17 7.10 -14.99
N ASN A 125 1.43 8.05 -14.42
CA ASN A 125 0.03 8.30 -14.74
C ASN A 125 -0.17 9.78 -14.92
N PHE A 126 -0.18 10.22 -16.18
CA PHE A 126 -0.41 11.61 -16.55
C PHE A 126 -1.88 11.95 -16.37
N GLN A 127 -2.15 13.08 -15.73
CA GLN A 127 -3.50 13.58 -15.52
C GLN A 127 -4.03 14.32 -16.74
N TYR A 128 -3.13 14.91 -17.52
CA TYR A 128 -3.46 15.74 -18.67
C TYR A 128 -3.14 15.06 -20.00
N GLU A 129 -3.78 15.56 -21.06
CA GLU A 129 -3.42 15.21 -22.42
C GLU A 129 -1.99 15.67 -22.74
N MET A 130 -1.15 14.74 -23.21
CA MET A 130 0.25 14.98 -23.50
C MET A 130 0.46 15.20 -25.00
N ILE A 131 1.24 16.22 -25.36
CA ILE A 131 1.60 16.61 -26.72
C ILE A 131 3.07 16.27 -26.96
N TYR A 132 3.35 15.58 -28.06
CA TYR A 132 4.74 15.34 -28.50
C TYR A 132 5.34 16.61 -29.10
N SER A 133 6.55 16.98 -28.68
CA SER A 133 7.21 18.19 -29.16
C SER A 133 7.94 17.98 -30.49
N ASN A 134 7.57 18.78 -31.48
CA ASN A 134 8.26 18.86 -32.77
C ASN A 134 9.63 19.56 -32.68
N ASP A 135 9.88 20.30 -31.59
CA ASP A 135 11.15 20.99 -31.31
C ASP A 135 12.06 20.15 -30.39
N SER A 136 11.86 18.83 -30.36
CA SER A 136 12.67 17.92 -29.55
C SER A 136 14.16 17.99 -29.93
N SER A 137 15.03 17.91 -28.93
CA SER A 137 16.48 18.00 -29.15
C SER A 137 17.00 16.82 -29.98
N VAL A 138 18.24 16.92 -30.47
CA VAL A 138 18.91 15.79 -31.15
C VAL A 138 19.19 14.60 -30.23
N TYR A 139 19.06 14.77 -28.91
CA TYR A 139 19.38 13.76 -27.90
C TYR A 139 18.17 13.15 -27.21
N GLU A 140 17.05 13.87 -27.19
CA GLU A 140 15.87 13.51 -26.39
C GLU A 140 14.58 13.78 -27.14
N ASP A 141 13.63 12.87 -26.98
CA ASP A 141 12.22 13.08 -27.30
C ASP A 141 11.51 13.65 -26.08
N TYR A 142 10.53 14.53 -26.30
CA TYR A 142 9.91 15.34 -25.26
C TYR A 142 8.39 15.40 -25.45
N TRP A 143 7.66 15.15 -24.37
CA TRP A 143 6.22 15.36 -24.27
C TRP A 143 5.90 16.32 -23.14
N TYR A 144 4.86 17.11 -23.33
CA TYR A 144 4.37 18.06 -22.34
C TYR A 144 2.85 18.08 -22.28
N SER A 145 2.31 18.39 -21.12
CA SER A 145 0.87 18.54 -20.95
C SER A 145 0.38 19.76 -21.72
N LYS A 146 -0.77 19.61 -22.36
CA LYS A 146 -1.49 20.74 -22.94
C LYS A 146 -1.88 21.79 -21.91
N GLU A 147 -2.14 21.36 -20.68
CA GLU A 147 -2.48 22.23 -19.57
C GLU A 147 -1.23 22.94 -19.04
N LEU A 148 -1.37 24.24 -18.76
CA LEU A 148 -0.32 25.07 -18.16
C LEU A 148 -0.63 25.33 -16.69
N CYS A 149 0.40 25.22 -15.87
CA CYS A 149 0.37 25.45 -14.45
C CYS A 149 1.21 26.69 -14.10
N HIS A 150 0.83 27.33 -12.99
CA HIS A 150 1.41 28.59 -12.52
C HIS A 150 2.13 28.33 -11.19
N PRO A 151 3.34 27.74 -11.20
CA PRO A 151 4.14 27.64 -9.99
C PRO A 151 4.50 29.05 -9.49
N GLU A 152 5.01 29.17 -8.27
CA GLU A 152 5.39 30.47 -7.65
C GLU A 152 6.47 31.29 -8.42
N GLY A 153 6.86 30.85 -9.61
CA GLY A 153 7.77 31.54 -10.53
C GLY A 153 7.06 32.49 -11.51
N PRO A 154 7.84 33.23 -12.31
CA PRO A 154 7.33 34.28 -13.19
C PRO A 154 6.74 33.79 -14.52
N LYS A 155 6.67 32.47 -14.75
CA LYS A 155 6.28 31.90 -16.05
C LYS A 155 5.37 30.69 -15.86
N ASP A 156 4.36 30.64 -16.72
CA ASP A 156 3.53 29.46 -16.90
C ASP A 156 4.37 28.36 -17.53
N VAL A 157 4.22 27.15 -17.02
CA VAL A 157 4.92 25.95 -17.49
C VAL A 157 3.91 24.84 -17.71
N PRO A 158 4.17 23.86 -18.59
CA PRO A 158 3.35 22.66 -18.64
C PRO A 158 3.22 22.02 -17.26
N CYS A 159 2.00 21.64 -16.88
CA CYS A 159 1.75 20.96 -15.62
C CYS A 159 2.52 19.64 -15.49
N GLU A 160 2.70 18.91 -16.60
CA GLU A 160 3.43 17.64 -16.66
C GLU A 160 4.35 17.61 -17.89
N GLU A 161 5.55 17.06 -17.72
CA GLU A 161 6.56 16.91 -18.78
C GLU A 161 7.27 15.55 -18.62
N ILE A 162 7.67 14.95 -19.74
CA ILE A 162 8.47 13.72 -19.75
C ILE A 162 9.44 13.71 -20.93
N PHE A 163 10.66 13.27 -20.66
CA PHE A 163 11.75 13.20 -21.62
C PHE A 163 12.22 11.76 -21.76
N PHE A 164 12.44 11.34 -23.00
CA PHE A 164 12.94 10.02 -23.37
C PHE A 164 14.22 10.15 -24.18
N ARG A 165 15.08 9.12 -24.19
CA ARG A 165 16.22 9.10 -25.11
C ARG A 165 15.69 9.07 -26.55
N LYS A 166 16.35 9.82 -27.45
CA LYS A 166 15.87 10.00 -28.82
C LYS A 166 15.55 8.68 -29.53
N ASN A 167 14.36 8.62 -30.15
CA ASN A 167 13.79 7.50 -30.88
C ASN A 167 13.71 6.21 -30.05
N THR A 168 13.50 6.32 -28.74
CA THR A 168 13.31 5.18 -27.84
C THR A 168 12.19 5.44 -26.83
N ASP A 169 11.73 4.39 -26.17
CA ASP A 169 10.82 4.43 -25.03
C ASP A 169 11.57 4.52 -23.68
N ILE A 170 12.88 4.83 -23.68
CA ILE A 170 13.70 4.86 -22.45
C ILE A 170 13.55 6.21 -21.75
N PRO A 171 12.87 6.30 -20.59
CA PRO A 171 12.69 7.56 -19.87
C PRO A 171 14.01 8.07 -19.30
N VAL A 172 14.16 9.40 -19.27
CA VAL A 172 15.35 10.10 -18.76
C VAL A 172 15.01 10.98 -17.57
N ARG A 173 13.94 11.76 -17.68
CA ARG A 173 13.42 12.59 -16.57
C ARG A 173 11.97 12.96 -16.82
N SER A 174 11.23 13.19 -15.75
CA SER A 174 9.89 13.77 -15.79
C SER A 174 9.82 14.99 -14.88
N THR A 175 8.94 15.91 -15.21
CA THR A 175 8.67 17.07 -14.38
C THR A 175 7.17 17.19 -14.14
N GLN A 176 6.77 17.54 -12.93
CA GLN A 176 5.37 17.74 -12.57
C GLN A 176 5.23 18.95 -11.64
N VAL A 177 4.23 19.79 -11.89
CA VAL A 177 3.84 20.84 -10.95
C VAL A 177 2.91 20.25 -9.90
N ILE A 178 3.30 20.37 -8.64
CA ILE A 178 2.53 19.86 -7.50
C ILE A 178 2.16 21.03 -6.60
N GLU A 179 0.86 21.14 -6.31
CA GLU A 179 0.34 22.03 -5.28
C GLU A 179 0.44 21.33 -3.92
N THR A 180 1.14 21.97 -3.00
CA THR A 180 1.19 21.57 -1.59
C THR A 180 0.46 22.63 -0.75
N PRO A 181 0.13 22.36 0.54
CA PRO A 181 -0.53 23.35 1.39
C PRO A 181 0.22 24.69 1.54
N TRP A 182 1.50 24.76 1.17
CA TRP A 182 2.38 25.89 1.43
C TRP A 182 2.93 26.54 0.16
N GLU A 183 2.98 25.80 -0.96
CA GLU A 183 3.61 26.26 -2.20
C GLU A 183 3.15 25.43 -3.40
N VAL A 184 3.14 26.07 -4.58
CA VAL A 184 3.01 25.41 -5.89
C VAL A 184 4.40 25.36 -6.52
N ARG A 185 4.98 24.16 -6.60
CA ARG A 185 6.34 23.97 -7.12
C ARG A 185 6.44 22.89 -8.17
N GLN A 186 7.44 23.06 -9.02
CA GLN A 186 7.81 22.11 -10.05
C GLN A 186 8.82 21.10 -9.48
N TYR A 187 8.51 19.81 -9.59
CA TYR A 187 9.34 18.71 -9.12
C TYR A 187 9.85 17.90 -10.29
N THR A 188 11.18 17.76 -10.39
CA THR A 188 11.83 16.92 -11.40
C THR A 188 12.25 15.60 -10.79
N ARG A 189 11.94 14.50 -11.49
CA ARG A 189 12.41 13.15 -11.18
C ARG A 189 13.30 12.67 -12.31
N THR A 190 14.49 12.19 -11.99
CA THR A 190 15.44 11.63 -12.98
C THR A 190 15.39 10.11 -12.97
N TYR A 191 15.66 9.50 -14.13
CA TYR A 191 15.62 8.06 -14.33
C TYR A 191 16.93 7.55 -14.92
N LEU A 192 17.55 6.58 -14.26
CA LEU A 192 18.66 5.81 -14.79
C LEU A 192 18.17 4.41 -15.12
N VAL A 193 17.82 4.20 -16.39
CA VAL A 193 17.37 2.89 -16.88
C VAL A 193 18.56 1.95 -17.03
N ILE A 194 18.52 0.83 -16.32
CA ILE A 194 19.53 -0.23 -16.35
C ILE A 194 19.20 -1.21 -17.49
N SER A 195 17.93 -1.62 -17.60
CA SER A 195 17.47 -2.52 -18.66
C SER A 195 15.99 -2.35 -18.97
N VAL A 196 15.63 -2.53 -20.24
CA VAL A 196 14.26 -2.67 -20.74
C VAL A 196 14.01 -4.13 -21.11
N GLY A 197 12.81 -4.64 -20.79
CA GLY A 197 12.45 -6.06 -20.89
C GLY A 197 12.32 -6.72 -19.51
N LYS A 198 11.96 -8.02 -19.50
CA LYS A 198 11.70 -8.79 -18.27
C LYS A 198 12.86 -8.62 -17.26
N PRO A 199 12.62 -8.06 -16.07
CA PRO A 199 13.64 -7.99 -15.03
C PRO A 199 14.08 -9.39 -14.58
N ASP A 200 15.31 -9.46 -14.08
CA ASP A 200 15.91 -10.68 -13.52
C ASP A 200 15.06 -11.21 -12.34
N ASP A 201 14.81 -12.52 -12.31
CA ASP A 201 13.95 -13.14 -11.29
C ASP A 201 14.55 -12.99 -9.87
N LYS A 202 15.86 -12.71 -9.73
CA LYS A 202 16.51 -12.47 -8.43
C LYS A 202 15.89 -11.33 -7.60
N TYR A 203 15.26 -10.34 -8.25
CA TYR A 203 14.59 -9.23 -7.54
C TYR A 203 13.30 -9.68 -6.86
N PHE A 204 12.75 -10.84 -7.26
CA PHE A 204 11.52 -11.41 -6.71
C PHE A 204 11.79 -12.68 -5.90
N ASP A 205 12.92 -13.35 -6.14
CA ASP A 205 13.32 -14.57 -5.41
C ASP A 205 13.90 -14.28 -4.01
N SER A 206 14.18 -13.00 -3.68
CA SER A 206 14.67 -12.57 -2.37
C SER A 206 13.62 -12.53 -1.27
N ILE A 207 12.34 -12.79 -1.59
CA ILE A 207 11.24 -12.83 -0.63
C ILE A 207 11.47 -13.95 0.41
N PRO A 208 11.50 -13.65 1.73
CA PRO A 208 11.71 -14.67 2.76
C PRO A 208 10.62 -15.73 2.74
N LYS A 209 10.96 -17.01 2.86
CA LYS A 209 9.98 -18.12 2.79
C LYS A 209 8.96 -18.13 3.92
N ASP A 210 9.26 -17.51 5.05
CA ASP A 210 8.41 -17.46 6.23
C ASP A 210 7.78 -16.09 6.48
N TRP A 211 7.80 -15.20 5.47
CA TRP A 211 7.25 -13.83 5.55
C TRP A 211 5.83 -13.80 6.13
N ALA A 212 4.95 -14.73 5.73
CA ALA A 212 3.55 -14.76 6.17
C ALA A 212 3.40 -15.02 7.69
N ARG A 213 4.46 -15.54 8.32
CA ARG A 213 4.52 -15.80 9.77
C ARG A 213 5.33 -14.74 10.51
N THR A 214 6.39 -14.21 9.90
CA THR A 214 7.33 -13.28 10.54
C THR A 214 6.94 -11.82 10.36
N CYS A 215 6.21 -11.50 9.30
CA CYS A 215 5.72 -10.16 9.01
C CYS A 215 4.33 -9.95 9.59
N ARG A 216 4.06 -8.71 10.02
CA ARG A 216 2.76 -8.34 10.57
C ARG A 216 1.76 -8.10 9.44
N ASP A 217 0.61 -8.78 9.53
CA ASP A 217 -0.56 -8.40 8.75
C ASP A 217 -1.14 -7.10 9.31
N VAL A 218 -1.14 -6.04 8.49
CA VAL A 218 -1.70 -4.74 8.91
C VAL A 218 -3.22 -4.65 8.79
N MET A 219 -3.87 -5.67 8.19
CA MET A 219 -5.33 -5.78 8.15
C MET A 219 -5.90 -6.41 9.41
N LEU A 220 -5.13 -7.27 10.09
CA LEU A 220 -5.60 -7.94 11.30
C LEU A 220 -5.44 -7.05 12.53
N GLY A 221 -6.43 -7.09 13.41
CA GLY A 221 -6.45 -6.31 14.65
C GLY A 221 -7.80 -6.41 15.36
N ILE A 222 -7.93 -5.71 16.48
CA ILE A 222 -9.18 -5.67 17.26
C ILE A 222 -9.58 -4.22 17.49
N SER A 223 -10.88 -3.97 17.53
CA SER A 223 -11.45 -2.65 17.82
C SER A 223 -12.31 -2.70 19.07
N TYR A 224 -12.28 -1.60 19.82
CA TYR A 224 -13.03 -1.43 21.06
C TYR A 224 -13.88 -0.17 21.02
N ASN A 225 -15.02 -0.20 21.71
CA ASN A 225 -15.78 0.99 22.06
C ASN A 225 -16.42 0.82 23.45
N PRO A 226 -16.04 1.63 24.46
CA PRO A 226 -14.99 2.67 24.40
C PRO A 226 -13.57 2.05 24.32
N GLN A 227 -12.54 2.85 24.03
CA GLN A 227 -11.14 2.41 24.06
C GLN A 227 -10.51 2.51 25.46
N SER A 228 -10.98 3.49 26.24
CA SER A 228 -10.63 3.67 27.64
C SER A 228 -11.84 4.08 28.45
N THR A 229 -11.83 3.81 29.75
CA THR A 229 -12.89 4.28 30.64
C THR A 229 -12.46 4.28 32.09
N LYS A 230 -13.12 5.12 32.90
CA LYS A 230 -13.04 5.04 34.36
C LYS A 230 -14.16 4.14 34.89
N ILE A 231 -13.82 3.20 35.76
CA ILE A 231 -14.83 2.31 36.38
C ILE A 231 -14.80 2.52 37.89
N ASP A 232 -15.86 3.05 38.47
CA ASP A 232 -15.94 3.18 39.93
C ASP A 232 -16.04 1.81 40.62
N LEU A 233 -15.66 1.75 41.91
CA LEU A 233 -15.72 0.52 42.71
C LEU A 233 -17.14 -0.08 42.69
N ASN A 234 -17.23 -1.39 42.48
CA ASN A 234 -18.47 -2.16 42.36
C ASN A 234 -19.39 -1.73 41.20
N LYS A 235 -18.87 -0.98 40.22
CA LYS A 235 -19.55 -0.67 38.96
C LYS A 235 -18.98 -1.51 37.82
N ASN A 236 -19.76 -1.59 36.75
CA ASN A 236 -19.35 -2.25 35.52
C ASN A 236 -19.57 -1.34 34.31
N VAL A 237 -18.78 -1.59 33.28
CA VAL A 237 -18.89 -0.94 31.97
C VAL A 237 -18.86 -2.00 30.88
N LYS A 238 -19.61 -1.76 29.81
CA LYS A 238 -19.68 -2.63 28.64
C LYS A 238 -18.76 -2.11 27.55
N PHE A 239 -17.81 -2.93 27.14
CA PHE A 239 -16.96 -2.72 25.98
C PHE A 239 -17.52 -3.51 24.80
N GLN A 240 -17.78 -2.82 23.69
CA GLN A 240 -18.03 -3.45 22.41
C GLN A 240 -16.70 -3.87 21.80
N VAL A 241 -16.60 -5.11 21.35
CA VAL A 241 -15.40 -5.70 20.76
C VAL A 241 -15.75 -6.30 19.40
N TRP A 242 -14.98 -5.97 18.37
CA TRP A 242 -15.13 -6.53 17.02
C TRP A 242 -13.80 -6.50 16.28
N LEU A 243 -13.73 -7.18 15.14
CA LEU A 243 -12.56 -7.20 14.27
C LEU A 243 -12.84 -6.36 13.00
N PRO A 244 -11.86 -5.59 12.52
CA PRO A 244 -11.99 -4.83 11.27
C PRO A 244 -11.94 -5.73 10.02
N SER A 245 -11.31 -6.90 10.14
CA SER A 245 -11.16 -7.91 9.10
C SER A 245 -11.43 -9.31 9.65
N PRO A 246 -11.86 -10.27 8.81
CA PRO A 246 -12.07 -11.64 9.24
C PRO A 246 -10.73 -12.31 9.56
N PRO A 247 -10.70 -13.26 10.50
CA PRO A 247 -9.52 -14.09 10.71
C PRO A 247 -9.22 -14.94 9.47
N HIS A 248 -7.95 -15.26 9.28
CA HIS A 248 -7.53 -16.10 8.17
C HIS A 248 -7.94 -17.54 8.38
N GLN A 249 -8.36 -18.19 7.29
CA GLN A 249 -8.52 -19.63 7.27
C GLN A 249 -7.14 -20.29 7.19
N ILE A 250 -6.74 -20.95 8.27
CA ILE A 250 -5.47 -21.69 8.37
C ILE A 250 -5.83 -23.14 8.71
N ASP A 251 -5.38 -24.09 7.87
CA ASP A 251 -5.70 -25.52 8.01
C ASP A 251 -7.21 -25.80 8.15
N GLY A 252 -8.02 -25.02 7.43
CA GLY A 252 -9.48 -25.13 7.44
C GLY A 252 -10.17 -24.46 8.63
N ASN A 253 -9.44 -23.89 9.59
CA ASN A 253 -9.97 -23.17 10.74
C ASN A 253 -9.83 -21.66 10.56
N ASP A 254 -10.95 -20.93 10.63
CA ASP A 254 -11.04 -19.47 10.50
C ASP A 254 -11.34 -18.79 11.85
N THR A 255 -11.22 -19.51 12.96
CA THR A 255 -11.58 -18.99 14.28
C THR A 255 -10.38 -18.35 14.97
N VAL A 256 -10.59 -17.16 15.52
CA VAL A 256 -9.70 -16.55 16.52
C VAL A 256 -10.38 -16.50 17.87
N GLN A 257 -9.65 -16.89 18.89
CA GLN A 257 -10.03 -16.73 20.28
C GLN A 257 -9.28 -15.56 20.91
N ILE A 258 -10.02 -14.71 21.63
CA ILE A 258 -9.47 -13.53 22.29
C ILE A 258 -9.73 -13.63 23.79
N ARG A 259 -8.66 -13.49 24.57
CA ARG A 259 -8.66 -13.43 26.04
C ARG A 259 -8.00 -12.14 26.49
N TRP A 260 -8.16 -11.76 27.75
CA TRP A 260 -7.50 -10.60 28.33
C TRP A 260 -6.73 -10.96 29.59
N LYS A 261 -5.66 -10.22 29.85
CA LYS A 261 -4.89 -10.24 31.08
C LYS A 261 -4.65 -8.80 31.53
N ALA A 262 -4.83 -8.54 32.81
CA ALA A 262 -4.44 -7.26 33.40
C ALA A 262 -2.92 -7.20 33.58
N ASP A 263 -2.31 -6.08 33.22
CA ASP A 263 -0.88 -5.81 33.44
C ASP A 263 -0.56 -5.54 34.92
N GLU A 264 -1.41 -4.78 35.58
CA GLU A 264 -1.36 -4.41 36.99
C GLU A 264 -2.67 -4.80 37.70
N CYS A 265 -2.61 -4.97 39.02
CA CYS A 265 -3.75 -5.33 39.87
C CYS A 265 -4.73 -6.36 39.25
N ALA A 266 -4.25 -7.57 38.95
CA ALA A 266 -5.05 -8.60 38.28
C ALA A 266 -6.32 -9.03 39.05
N ASP A 267 -6.38 -8.76 40.36
CA ASP A 267 -7.53 -9.01 41.22
C ASP A 267 -8.41 -7.77 41.46
N CYS A 268 -8.08 -6.61 40.88
CA CYS A 268 -8.92 -5.40 40.91
C CYS A 268 -10.13 -5.48 39.97
N PHE A 269 -10.06 -6.30 38.92
CA PHE A 269 -11.07 -6.35 37.89
C PHE A 269 -11.52 -7.78 37.61
N THR A 270 -12.80 -7.92 37.28
CA THR A 270 -13.34 -9.14 36.70
C THR A 270 -14.05 -8.80 35.41
N TRP A 271 -14.04 -9.71 34.43
CA TRP A 271 -14.76 -9.52 33.18
C TRP A 271 -15.50 -10.77 32.75
N THR A 272 -16.60 -10.53 32.01
CA THR A 272 -17.49 -11.55 31.45
C THR A 272 -17.90 -11.13 30.02
N PRO A 273 -17.81 -12.03 29.03
CA PRO A 273 -17.27 -13.39 29.13
C PRO A 273 -15.74 -13.40 29.30
N LYS A 274 -15.17 -14.54 29.71
CA LYS A 274 -13.71 -14.70 29.89
C LYS A 274 -12.93 -14.71 28.59
N GLN A 275 -13.62 -15.00 27.49
CA GLN A 275 -13.06 -15.09 26.15
C GLN A 275 -14.15 -14.76 25.13
N LEU A 276 -13.75 -14.20 23.98
CA LEU A 276 -14.60 -14.01 22.81
C LEU A 276 -14.08 -14.86 21.65
N TYR A 277 -14.98 -15.23 20.75
CA TYR A 277 -14.67 -16.01 19.54
C TYR A 277 -15.15 -15.26 18.32
N PHE A 278 -14.26 -15.12 17.34
CA PHE A 278 -14.58 -14.53 16.05
C PHE A 278 -14.19 -15.47 14.92
N ASN A 279 -14.92 -15.41 13.81
CA ASN A 279 -14.70 -16.16 12.58
C ASN A 279 -15.17 -15.34 11.37
N GLU A 280 -15.09 -15.91 10.15
CA GLU A 280 -15.44 -15.20 8.91
C GLU A 280 -16.89 -14.67 8.91
N LYS A 281 -17.79 -15.29 9.67
CA LYS A 281 -19.22 -14.93 9.69
C LYS A 281 -19.55 -13.84 10.71
N ASN A 282 -18.83 -13.75 11.82
CA ASN A 282 -19.18 -12.87 12.94
C ASN A 282 -18.12 -11.83 13.30
N PHE A 283 -17.00 -11.75 12.58
CA PHE A 283 -15.89 -10.83 12.89
C PHE A 283 -16.33 -9.36 13.07
N HIS A 284 -17.29 -8.91 12.26
CA HIS A 284 -17.83 -7.54 12.28
C HIS A 284 -18.93 -7.33 13.34
N ILE A 285 -19.44 -8.40 13.96
CA ILE A 285 -20.50 -8.33 14.95
C ILE A 285 -19.87 -7.87 16.27
N LYS A 286 -20.37 -6.74 16.78
CA LYS A 286 -19.94 -6.19 18.08
C LYS A 286 -20.38 -7.10 19.21
N GLN A 287 -19.43 -7.82 19.81
CA GLN A 287 -19.64 -8.63 21.00
C GLN A 287 -19.39 -7.80 22.26
N ILE A 288 -20.02 -8.15 23.38
CA ILE A 288 -19.94 -7.37 24.62
C ILE A 288 -19.00 -8.04 25.62
N LEU A 289 -17.99 -7.30 26.04
CA LEU A 289 -17.14 -7.59 27.19
C LEU A 289 -17.55 -6.66 28.35
N THR A 290 -18.11 -7.22 29.42
CA THR A 290 -18.46 -6.45 30.62
C THR A 290 -17.32 -6.54 31.61
N ILE A 291 -16.77 -5.39 32.01
CA ILE A 291 -15.68 -5.29 32.97
C ILE A 291 -16.20 -4.64 34.24
N THR A 292 -15.91 -5.25 35.39
CA THR A 292 -16.36 -4.84 36.73
C THR A 292 -15.15 -4.58 37.60
N ARG A 293 -15.08 -3.41 38.25
CA ARG A 293 -14.08 -3.12 39.28
C ARG A 293 -14.54 -3.71 40.62
N VAL A 294 -13.74 -4.59 41.20
CA VAL A 294 -14.02 -5.28 42.47
C VAL A 294 -13.11 -4.81 43.61
N LYS A 295 -11.97 -4.18 43.30
CA LYS A 295 -11.10 -3.51 44.28
C LYS A 295 -10.57 -2.19 43.72
N ASN A 296 -10.23 -1.26 44.60
CA ASN A 296 -9.50 -0.06 44.21
C ASN A 296 -8.06 -0.43 43.86
N GLY A 297 -7.50 0.27 42.88
CA GLY A 297 -6.14 0.06 42.41
C GLY A 297 -5.68 1.18 41.48
N PRO A 298 -4.44 1.08 40.96
CA PRO A 298 -3.93 2.02 39.98
C PRO A 298 -4.69 1.92 38.64
N GLN A 299 -4.36 2.81 37.72
CA GLN A 299 -4.70 2.63 36.32
C GLN A 299 -4.17 1.26 35.84
N THR A 300 -4.97 0.54 35.07
CA THR A 300 -4.65 -0.83 34.63
C THR A 300 -4.98 -0.99 33.16
N SER A 301 -4.13 -1.69 32.41
CA SER A 301 -4.38 -2.06 31.03
C SER A 301 -4.81 -3.51 30.95
N LEU A 302 -5.92 -3.79 30.26
CA LEU A 302 -6.25 -5.14 29.84
C LEU A 302 -5.59 -5.42 28.48
N ILE A 303 -4.57 -6.27 28.50
CA ILE A 303 -3.83 -6.70 27.33
C ILE A 303 -4.51 -7.92 26.71
N PRO A 304 -4.88 -7.89 25.43
CA PRO A 304 -5.48 -9.04 24.77
C PRO A 304 -4.43 -10.14 24.53
N THR A 305 -4.89 -11.37 24.43
CA THR A 305 -4.13 -12.51 23.93
C THR A 305 -4.96 -13.14 22.83
N PHE A 306 -4.35 -13.29 21.66
CA PHE A 306 -4.98 -13.90 20.49
C PHE A 306 -4.50 -15.33 20.31
N ILE A 307 -5.40 -16.21 19.87
CA ILE A 307 -5.09 -17.60 19.54
C ILE A 307 -5.80 -17.95 18.22
N GLY A 308 -5.03 -18.24 17.19
CA GLY A 308 -5.51 -18.69 15.89
C GLY A 308 -5.86 -17.57 14.90
N GLY A 309 -6.32 -17.98 13.71
CA GLY A 309 -6.81 -17.07 12.67
C GLY A 309 -5.78 -16.11 12.08
N GLY A 310 -4.49 -16.39 12.26
CA GLY A 310 -3.38 -15.49 11.87
C GLY A 310 -3.13 -14.34 12.86
N PHE A 311 -3.91 -14.25 13.94
CA PHE A 311 -3.77 -13.19 14.94
C PHE A 311 -2.62 -13.42 15.93
N ASP A 312 -2.02 -14.62 15.93
CA ASP A 312 -0.96 -15.01 16.85
C ASP A 312 0.28 -14.10 16.76
N ASN A 313 0.51 -13.47 15.59
CA ASN A 313 1.67 -12.60 15.34
C ASN A 313 1.36 -11.10 15.50
N ILE A 314 0.15 -10.75 15.95
CA ILE A 314 -0.25 -9.35 16.12
C ILE A 314 0.36 -8.78 17.41
N PRO A 315 0.96 -7.58 17.36
CA PRO A 315 1.49 -6.91 18.56
C PRO A 315 0.37 -6.50 19.52
N VAL A 316 0.14 -7.30 20.55
CA VAL A 316 -0.97 -7.15 21.52
C VAL A 316 -0.99 -5.80 22.24
N LYS A 317 0.18 -5.15 22.40
CA LYS A 317 0.31 -3.85 23.07
C LYS A 317 -0.40 -2.72 22.34
N ASN A 318 -0.66 -2.87 21.03
CA ASN A 318 -1.38 -1.87 20.24
C ASN A 318 -2.89 -1.93 20.45
N TYR A 319 -3.38 -2.90 21.24
CA TYR A 319 -4.79 -3.23 21.35
C TYR A 319 -5.24 -3.41 22.80
N THR A 320 -4.66 -2.62 23.71
CA THR A 320 -5.00 -2.64 25.13
C THR A 320 -6.24 -1.81 25.43
N ILE A 321 -7.08 -2.26 26.36
CA ILE A 321 -8.13 -1.44 26.97
C ILE A 321 -7.52 -0.75 28.19
N ILE A 322 -7.62 0.58 28.27
CA ILE A 322 -7.12 1.35 29.42
C ILE A 322 -8.26 1.57 30.42
N ILE A 323 -8.04 1.22 31.69
CA ILE A 323 -9.01 1.38 32.77
C ILE A 323 -8.44 2.27 33.86
N GLU A 324 -9.16 3.34 34.18
CA GLU A 324 -8.82 4.31 35.22
C GLU A 324 -9.59 4.07 36.53
#